data_AF-A0A081C802-F1
#
_entry.id   AF-A0A081C802-F1
#
_cell.length_a   1.000
_cell.length_b   1.000
_cell.length_c   1.000
_cell.angle_alpha   90.00
_cell.angle_beta   90.00
_cell.angle_gamma   90.00
#
_symmetry.space_group_name_H-M   'P 1'
#
loop_
_entity.id
_entity.type
_entity.pdbx_description
1 polymer ?
#
loop_
_entity_poly.entity_id
_entity_poly.type
_entity_poly.pdbx_seq_one_letter_code
_entity_poly.pdbx_strand_id
1 'polypeptide(L)'
;MSDVYICRCEEVTEEEIERALQNGATTADEVKRFTRAGMGLCQGRTCRKSVERIIAKHTGKAVKDITPSNYRYPVRTVKMSAFEEETDHSEKGEELCTHGED
;
A
#
# COMPACT_ATOMS: atom_id res chain seq x y z
N MET A 1 15.88 21.31 10.84
CA MET A 1 14.80 20.40 11.25
C MET A 1 14.75 19.31 10.20
N SER A 2 14.78 18.05 10.60
CA SER A 2 14.78 16.90 9.67
C SER A 2 13.35 16.55 9.28
N ASP A 3 13.08 16.44 7.98
CA ASP A 3 11.81 15.93 7.47
C ASP A 3 11.62 14.46 7.87
N VAL A 4 10.61 14.19 8.70
CA VAL A 4 10.28 12.82 9.13
C VAL A 4 9.35 12.20 8.09
N TYR A 5 9.91 11.35 7.23
CA TYR A 5 9.12 10.62 6.24
C TYR A 5 8.33 9.47 6.86
N ILE A 6 7.01 9.55 6.76
CA ILE A 6 6.10 8.50 7.22
C ILE A 6 5.83 7.50 6.10
N CYS A 7 5.63 7.96 4.86
CA CYS A 7 5.48 7.09 3.70
C CYS A 7 6.69 7.19 2.78
N ARG A 8 7.51 6.15 2.75
CA ARG A 8 8.69 6.10 1.85
C ARG A 8 8.32 5.91 0.38
N CYS A 9 7.19 5.27 0.09
CA CYS A 9 6.79 4.93 -1.27
C CYS A 9 6.25 6.14 -2.05
N GLU A 10 5.60 7.07 -1.35
CA GLU A 10 5.01 8.29 -1.93
C GLU A 10 5.71 9.55 -1.38
N GLU A 11 6.83 9.38 -0.68
CA GLU A 11 7.65 10.46 -0.10
C GLU A 11 6.88 11.45 0.79
N VAL A 12 5.90 10.96 1.55
CA VAL A 12 5.03 11.79 2.41
C VAL A 12 5.64 11.99 3.79
N THR A 13 5.71 13.25 4.24
CA THR A 13 6.21 13.62 5.57
C THR A 13 5.12 13.62 6.65
N GLU A 14 5.54 13.63 7.92
CA GLU A 14 4.63 13.79 9.06
C GLU A 14 3.86 15.11 8.99
N GLU A 15 4.52 16.21 8.60
CA GLU A 15 3.91 17.53 8.47
C GLU A 15 2.76 17.55 7.44
N GLU A 16 2.91 16.86 6.32
CA GLU A 16 1.86 16.76 5.31
C GLU A 16 0.62 16.01 5.82
N ILE A 17 0.83 14.98 6.64
CA ILE A 17 -0.25 14.27 7.30
C ILE A 17 -0.93 15.18 8.32
N GLU A 18 -0.17 15.90 9.15
CA GLU A 18 -0.73 16.85 10.11
C GLU A 18 -1.54 17.96 9.44
N ARG A 19 -1.05 18.50 8.31
CA ARG A 19 -1.78 19.47 7.50
C ARG A 19 -3.10 18.90 6.98
N ALA A 20 -3.13 17.63 6.55
CA ALA A 20 -4.36 16.98 6.14
C ALA A 20 -5.37 16.85 7.31
N LEU A 21 -4.90 16.57 8.52
CA LEU A 21 -5.74 16.51 9.72
C LEU A 21 -6.31 17.88 10.09
N GLN A 22 -5.50 18.94 10.03
CA GLN A 22 -5.95 20.32 10.24
C GLN A 22 -7.02 20.74 9.21
N ASN A 23 -6.93 20.23 7.98
CA ASN A 23 -7.92 20.44 6.92
C ASN A 23 -9.21 19.59 7.10
N GLY A 24 -9.34 18.84 8.19
CA GLY A 24 -10.56 18.12 8.56
C GLY A 24 -10.55 16.62 8.28
N ALA A 25 -9.41 16.03 7.86
CA ALA A 25 -9.31 14.57 7.78
C ALA A 25 -9.34 13.96 9.19
N THR A 26 -10.17 12.94 9.40
CA THR A 26 -10.30 12.24 10.69
C THR A 26 -10.12 10.74 10.59
N THR A 27 -10.14 10.20 9.36
CA THR A 27 -10.01 8.77 9.07
C THR A 27 -8.78 8.47 8.22
N ALA A 28 -8.30 7.22 8.26
CA ALA A 28 -7.16 6.80 7.45
C ALA A 28 -7.42 6.91 5.94
N ASP A 29 -8.67 6.69 5.50
CA ASP A 29 -9.05 6.83 4.09
C ASP A 29 -9.07 8.30 3.63
N GLU A 30 -9.45 9.24 4.50
CA GLU A 30 -9.38 10.67 4.19
C GLU A 30 -7.93 11.14 4.10
N VAL A 31 -7.08 10.79 5.08
CA VAL A 31 -5.64 11.11 5.04
C VAL A 31 -5.00 10.53 3.78
N LYS A 32 -5.35 9.29 3.41
CA LYS A 32 -4.92 8.65 2.16
C LYS A 32 -5.35 9.46 0.93
N ARG A 33 -6.58 9.96 0.87
CA ARG A 33 -7.07 10.79 -0.26
C ARG A 33 -6.32 12.12 -0.36
N PHE A 34 -5.99 12.76 0.76
CA PHE A 34 -5.29 14.04 0.77
C PHE A 34 -3.79 13.92 0.45
N THR A 35 -3.11 12.92 1.01
CA THR A 35 -1.64 12.84 1.01
C THR A 35 -1.09 11.73 0.13
N ARG A 36 -1.93 10.82 -0.35
CA ARG A 36 -1.55 9.56 -1.01
C ARG A 36 -0.79 8.55 -0.14
N ALA A 37 -0.60 8.83 1.15
CA ALA A 37 0.07 7.89 2.07
C ALA A 37 -0.57 6.50 2.02
N GLY A 38 0.22 5.50 1.65
CA GLY A 38 -0.21 4.10 1.52
C GLY A 38 -0.69 3.68 0.13
N MET A 39 -0.61 4.54 -0.89
CA MET A 39 -0.96 4.19 -2.28
C MET A 39 0.21 3.71 -3.15
N GLY A 40 1.45 3.78 -2.67
CA GLY A 40 2.61 3.31 -3.42
C GLY A 40 2.72 1.77 -3.50
N LEU A 41 3.81 1.26 -4.08
CA LEU A 41 4.04 -0.17 -4.31
C LEU A 41 3.89 -1.05 -3.05
N CYS A 42 4.20 -0.48 -1.89
CA CYS A 42 4.06 -1.14 -0.60
C CYS A 42 2.62 -1.26 -0.09
N GLN A 43 1.63 -0.61 -0.72
CA GLN A 43 0.20 -0.62 -0.37
C GLN A 43 -0.06 -0.41 1.14
N GLY A 44 0.67 0.52 1.74
CA GLY A 44 0.48 0.91 3.15
C GLY A 44 1.08 -0.05 4.20
N ARG A 45 1.80 -1.12 3.81
CA ARG A 45 2.37 -2.10 4.75
C ARG A 45 3.28 -1.51 5.82
N THR A 46 4.02 -0.47 5.48
CA THR A 46 5.01 0.16 6.37
C THR A 46 4.43 1.38 7.10
N CYS A 47 3.74 2.25 6.37
CA CYS A 47 3.31 3.55 6.90
C CYS A 47 1.97 3.53 7.62
N ARG A 48 1.08 2.56 7.36
CA ARG A 48 -0.30 2.61 7.83
C ARG A 48 -0.45 2.72 9.34
N LYS A 49 0.28 1.89 10.11
CA LYS A 49 0.22 1.94 11.59
C LYS A 49 0.73 3.27 12.13
N SER A 50 1.72 3.88 11.46
CA SER A 50 2.23 5.19 11.83
C SER A 50 1.18 6.27 11.57
N VAL A 51 0.51 6.24 10.41
CA VAL A 51 -0.58 7.16 10.07
C VAL A 51 -1.74 7.03 11.09
N GLU A 52 -2.17 5.81 11.41
CA GLU A 52 -3.21 5.56 12.43
C GLU A 52 -2.83 6.14 13.81
N ARG A 53 -1.56 6.06 14.20
CA ARG A 53 -1.06 6.65 15.45
C ARG A 53 -1.04 8.17 15.42
N ILE A 54 -0.68 8.78 14.30
CA ILE A 54 -0.69 10.24 14.13
C ILE A 54 -2.14 10.75 14.20
N ILE A 55 -3.07 10.09 13.52
CA ILE A 55 -4.51 10.40 13.59
C ILE A 55 -5.01 10.27 15.03
N ALA A 56 -4.68 9.18 15.73
CA ALA A 56 -5.08 8.97 17.12
C ALA A 56 -4.55 10.07 18.05
N LYS A 57 -3.28 10.46 17.89
CA LYS A 57 -2.65 11.55 18.65
C LYS A 57 -3.35 12.90 18.39
N HIS A 58 -3.73 13.17 17.14
CA HIS A 58 -4.40 14.43 16.77
C HIS A 58 -5.87 14.49 17.23
N THR A 59 -6.60 13.39 17.12
CA THR A 59 -8.05 13.32 17.44
C THR A 59 -8.32 13.01 18.92
N GLY A 60 -7.31 12.59 19.69
CA GLY A 60 -7.45 12.16 21.08
C GLY A 60 -8.19 10.84 21.26
N LYS A 61 -8.49 10.11 20.17
CA LYS A 61 -9.15 8.80 20.20
C LYS A 61 -8.15 7.68 20.39
N ALA A 62 -8.59 6.54 20.94
CA ALA A 62 -7.72 5.37 20.98
C ALA A 62 -7.50 4.83 19.56
N VAL A 63 -6.33 4.27 19.28
CA VAL A 63 -5.97 3.73 17.95
C VAL A 63 -6.98 2.69 17.45
N LYS A 64 -7.58 1.92 18.37
CA LYS A 64 -8.64 0.94 18.07
C LYS A 64 -9.91 1.54 17.48
N ASP A 65 -10.18 2.82 17.73
CA ASP A 65 -11.39 3.53 17.31
C ASP A 65 -11.17 4.27 15.97
N ILE A 66 -9.94 4.23 15.42
CA ILE A 66 -9.61 4.81 14.12
C ILE A 66 -9.98 3.82 13.02
N THR A 67 -10.87 4.23 12.12
CA THR A 67 -11.27 3.40 10.97
C THR A 67 -10.08 3.15 10.05
N PRO A 68 -9.67 1.89 9.85
CA PRO A 68 -8.58 1.54 8.97
C PRO A 68 -8.97 1.68 7.50
N SER A 69 -7.97 1.87 6.63
CA SER A 69 -8.17 1.80 5.18
C SER A 69 -8.52 0.37 4.73
N ASN A 70 -9.33 0.28 3.68
CA ASN A 70 -9.79 -0.98 3.11
C ASN A 70 -8.63 -1.84 2.58
N TYR A 71 -8.70 -3.15 2.86
CA TYR A 71 -7.82 -4.14 2.26
C TYR A 71 -8.42 -4.67 0.96
N ARG A 72 -7.63 -4.69 -0.11
CA ARG A 72 -8.05 -5.17 -1.43
C ARG A 72 -7.10 -6.25 -1.93
N TYR A 73 -7.64 -7.18 -2.69
CA TYR A 73 -6.87 -8.16 -3.44
C TYR A 73 -6.30 -7.49 -4.71
N PRO A 74 -5.08 -7.82 -5.17
CA PRO A 74 -4.12 -8.78 -4.60
C PRO A 74 -3.26 -8.17 -3.49
N VAL A 75 -2.93 -8.98 -2.47
CA VAL A 75 -2.17 -8.52 -1.29
C VAL A 75 -0.76 -8.07 -1.68
N ARG A 76 -0.11 -8.78 -2.60
CA ARG A 76 1.15 -8.37 -3.25
C ARG A 76 0.87 -8.02 -4.70
N THR A 77 1.70 -7.15 -5.26
CA THR A 77 1.76 -7.00 -6.70
C THR A 77 2.11 -8.35 -7.32
N VAL A 78 1.30 -8.75 -8.29
CA VAL A 78 1.50 -9.95 -9.09
C VAL A 78 1.57 -9.54 -10.55
N LYS A 79 2.31 -10.29 -11.35
CA LYS A 79 2.33 -10.09 -12.81
C LYS A 79 0.93 -10.39 -13.35
N MET A 80 0.53 -9.71 -14.43
CA MET A 80 -0.76 -9.98 -15.06
C MET A 80 -0.86 -11.43 -15.55
N SER A 81 0.26 -12.02 -15.97
CA SER A 81 0.35 -13.43 -16.36
C SER A 81 -0.02 -14.42 -15.25
N ALA A 82 -0.03 -14.00 -13.97
CA ALA A 82 -0.51 -14.84 -12.88
C ALA A 82 -2.05 -14.98 -12.86
N PHE A 83 -2.76 -14.18 -13.66
CA PHE A 83 -4.22 -14.24 -13.83
C PHE A 83 -4.63 -14.81 -15.19
N GLU A 84 -3.67 -15.13 -16.06
CA GLU A 84 -3.94 -15.83 -17.31
C GLU A 84 -4.31 -17.27 -16.96
N GLU A 85 -5.43 -17.75 -17.49
CA GLU A 85 -5.69 -19.19 -17.55
C GLU A 85 -4.70 -19.78 -18.56
N GLU A 86 -4.07 -20.91 -18.24
CA GLU A 86 -3.24 -21.63 -19.21
C GLU A 86 -4.13 -22.03 -20.39
N THR A 87 -4.15 -21.23 -21.45
CA THR A 87 -4.67 -21.69 -22.74
C THR A 87 -3.61 -22.59 -23.33
N ASP A 88 -3.82 -23.90 -23.17
CA ASP A 88 -3.07 -24.95 -23.82
C ASP A 88 -3.27 -24.81 -25.35
N HIS A 89 -2.46 -23.96 -25.97
CA HIS A 89 -2.34 -23.91 -27.42
C HIS A 89 -1.42 -25.07 -27.82
N SER A 90 -2.02 -26.27 -27.91
CA SER A 90 -1.40 -27.39 -28.61
C SER A 90 -1.33 -27.08 -30.11
N GLU A 91 -0.36 -26.28 -30.54
CA GLU A 91 0.14 -26.31 -31.90
C GLU A 91 1.61 -26.73 -31.84
N LYS A 92 1.84 -27.95 -32.32
CA LYS A 92 3.14 -28.65 -32.38
C LYS A 92 4.23 -27.74 -32.95
N GLY A 93 5.39 -27.72 -32.29
CA GLY A 93 6.58 -27.06 -32.79
C GLY A 93 7.74 -27.03 -31.79
N GLU A 94 8.19 -28.22 -31.43
CA GLU A 94 9.59 -28.64 -31.18
C GLU A 94 10.62 -27.64 -30.61
N GLU A 95 11.30 -28.13 -29.57
CA GLU A 95 12.56 -27.69 -28.94
C GLU A 95 12.52 -26.42 -28.06
N LEU A 96 12.72 -26.61 -26.74
CA LEU A 96 14.07 -26.51 -26.20
C LEU A 96 14.19 -27.03 -24.75
N CYS A 97 15.11 -27.99 -24.60
CA CYS A 97 15.90 -28.38 -23.43
C CYS A 97 15.21 -28.61 -22.08
N THR A 98 15.02 -29.91 -21.81
CA THR A 98 15.01 -30.51 -20.48
C THR A 98 16.13 -29.96 -19.58
N HIS A 99 15.77 -29.30 -18.48
CA HIS A 99 16.66 -29.18 -17.34
C HIS A 99 16.80 -30.57 -16.71
N GLY A 100 17.95 -31.19 -16.93
CA GLY A 100 18.40 -32.34 -16.16
C GLY A 100 18.63 -31.94 -14.70
N GLU A 101 18.15 -32.77 -13.80
CA GLU A 101 18.64 -32.84 -12.43
C GLU A 101 19.96 -33.63 -12.46
N ASP A 102 21.09 -32.91 -12.37
CA ASP A 102 22.43 -33.23 -11.82
C ASP A 102 23.53 -32.38 -12.48
#